data_AF-A0A382VAA9-F1
#
_entry.id   AF-A0A382VAA9-F1
#
_cell.length_a   1.000
_cell.length_b   1.000
_cell.length_c   1.000
_cell.angle_alpha   90.00
_cell.angle_beta   90.00
_cell.angle_gamma   90.00
#
_symmetry.space_group_name_H-M   'P 1'
#
loop_
_entity.id
_entity.type
_entity.pdbx_description
1 polymer ?
#
loop_
_entity_poly.entity_id
_entity_poly.type
_entity_poly.pdbx_seq_one_letter_code
_entity_poly.pdbx_strand_id
1 'polypeptide(L)'
;MIPLKDENPTKNFPHITIFLIISNTLIFLYQTSQPITSIAIFESYGLIPAHLTKSPISAYPTIYSSMFIHSGLGHLSGNMLYLWI
;
A
#
# COMPACT_ATOMS: atom_id res chain seq x y z
N MET A 1 -10.80 -12.37 12.99
CA MET A 1 -9.97 -12.29 14.21
C MET A 1 -9.01 -11.12 14.03
N ILE A 2 -8.72 -10.35 15.09
CA ILE A 2 -7.73 -9.27 15.05
C ILE A 2 -6.43 -9.86 15.62
N PRO A 3 -5.35 -9.95 14.83
CA PRO A 3 -4.07 -10.39 15.37
C PRO A 3 -3.54 -9.29 16.32
N LEU A 4 -3.04 -9.69 17.49
CA LEU A 4 -2.50 -8.76 18.48
C LEU A 4 -0.99 -8.92 18.69
N LYS A 5 -0.45 -10.11 18.41
CA LYS A 5 0.96 -10.45 18.58
C LYS A 5 1.28 -11.78 17.87
N ASP A 6 2.51 -11.95 17.43
CA ASP A 6 3.09 -13.24 17.02
C ASP A 6 3.68 -13.98 18.24
N GLU A 7 3.60 -15.31 18.22
CA GLU A 7 4.22 -16.22 19.18
C GLU A 7 5.73 -16.37 18.92
N ASN A 8 6.17 -16.14 17.68
CA ASN A 8 7.59 -16.19 17.34
C ASN A 8 8.33 -14.92 17.83
N PRO A 9 9.36 -15.05 18.68
CA PRO A 9 10.06 -13.89 19.20
C PRO A 9 10.90 -13.19 18.12
N THR A 10 10.75 -11.87 18.01
CA THR A 10 11.55 -11.03 17.12
C THR A 10 12.97 -10.89 17.67
N LYS A 11 13.98 -11.27 16.88
CA LYS A 11 15.40 -11.22 17.28
C LYS A 11 16.13 -9.97 16.81
N ASN A 12 15.61 -9.31 15.78
CA ASN A 12 16.23 -8.16 15.13
C ASN A 12 15.27 -6.97 15.13
N PHE A 13 15.81 -5.75 15.11
CA PHE A 13 15.01 -4.56 14.95
C PHE A 13 14.45 -4.46 13.50
N PRO A 14 13.14 -4.25 13.31
CA PRO A 14 12.47 -4.43 12.02
C PRO A 14 12.54 -3.15 11.14
N HIS A 15 13.76 -2.78 10.71
CA HIS A 15 14.00 -1.56 9.92
C HIS A 15 13.15 -1.48 8.64
N ILE A 16 13.06 -2.58 7.88
CA ILE A 16 12.31 -2.63 6.62
C ILE A 16 10.81 -2.51 6.87
N THR A 17 10.28 -3.17 7.90
CA THR A 17 8.88 -3.06 8.28
C THR A 17 8.51 -1.63 8.63
N ILE A 18 9.33 -0.96 9.46
CA ILE A 18 9.11 0.45 9.82
C ILE A 18 9.15 1.35 8.58
N PHE A 19 10.13 1.14 7.70
CA PHE A 19 10.21 1.87 6.43
C PHE A 19 8.94 1.70 5.59
N LEU A 20 8.47 0.46 5.41
CA LEU A 20 7.25 0.16 4.66
C LEU A 20 6.02 0.81 5.30
N ILE A 21 5.89 0.76 6.63
CA ILE A 21 4.77 1.38 7.35
C ILE A 21 4.77 2.90 7.14
N ILE A 22 5.92 3.55 7.26
CA ILE A 22 6.06 4.99 7.05
C ILE A 22 5.71 5.34 5.60
N SER A 23 6.27 4.64 4.60
CA SER A 23 6.00 4.89 3.19
C SER A 23 4.52 4.76 2.85
N ASN A 24 3.85 3.68 3.30
CA ASN A 24 2.42 3.47 3.09
C ASN A 24 1.58 4.58 3.73
N THR A 25 1.95 4.99 4.94
CA THR A 25 1.24 6.05 5.67
C THR A 25 1.38 7.40 4.95
N LEU A 26 2.59 7.76 4.52
CA LEU A 26 2.84 9.02 3.79
C LEU A 26 2.10 9.06 2.45
N ILE A 27 2.11 7.95 1.70
CA ILE A 27 1.39 7.84 0.44
C ILE A 27 -0.12 8.00 0.70
N PHE A 28 -0.68 7.32 1.70
CA PHE A 28 -2.09 7.47 2.03
C PHE A 28 -2.47 8.89 2.43
N LEU A 29 -1.64 9.57 3.24
CA LEU A 29 -1.87 10.98 3.58
C LEU A 29 -1.90 11.86 2.32
N TYR A 30 -0.99 11.62 1.38
CA TYR A 30 -1.01 12.29 0.07
C TYR A 30 -2.27 11.94 -0.74
N GLN A 31 -2.74 10.70 -0.73
CA GLN A 31 -4.00 10.31 -1.39
C GLN A 31 -5.19 11.09 -0.81
N THR A 32 -5.29 11.16 0.52
CA THR A 32 -6.41 11.82 1.21
C THR A 32 -6.36 13.34 1.14
N SER A 33 -5.21 13.93 0.81
CA SER A 33 -5.09 15.37 0.57
C SER A 33 -5.59 15.79 -0.82
N GLN A 34 -5.79 14.84 -1.74
CA GLN A 34 -6.36 15.12 -3.05
C GLN A 34 -7.87 15.38 -2.96
N PRO A 35 -8.45 16.10 -3.94
CA PRO A 35 -9.90 16.27 -4.04
C PRO A 35 -10.63 14.91 -4.07
N ILE A 36 -11.76 14.82 -3.35
CA ILE A 36 -12.55 13.58 -3.22
C ILE A 36 -13.03 13.03 -4.57
N THR A 37 -13.20 13.89 -5.57
CA THR A 37 -13.59 13.52 -6.94
C THR A 37 -12.43 12.96 -7.77
N SER A 38 -11.19 13.01 -7.26
CA SER A 38 -10.00 12.59 -7.99
C SER A 38 -9.82 11.07 -7.92
N ILE A 39 -10.12 10.40 -9.04
CA ILE A 39 -9.75 8.99 -9.25
C ILE A 39 -8.36 8.84 -9.86
N ALA A 40 -7.71 9.96 -10.23
CA ALA A 40 -6.48 9.98 -11.02
C ALA A 40 -5.32 9.23 -10.36
N ILE A 41 -5.22 9.26 -9.03
CA ILE A 41 -4.20 8.47 -8.31
C ILE A 41 -4.42 6.97 -8.51
N PHE A 42 -5.66 6.50 -8.38
CA PHE A 42 -5.99 5.09 -8.54
C PHE A 42 -5.80 4.64 -9.99
N GLU A 43 -6.12 5.47 -10.97
CA GLU A 43 -5.90 5.16 -12.39
C GLU A 43 -4.41 5.15 -12.78
N SER A 44 -3.62 6.04 -12.18
CA SER A 44 -2.19 6.19 -12.51
C SER A 44 -1.29 5.20 -11.79
N TYR A 45 -1.60 4.89 -10.53
CA TYR A 45 -0.76 4.06 -9.66
C TYR A 45 -1.39 2.71 -9.30
N GLY A 46 -2.68 2.51 -9.58
CA GLY A 46 -3.35 1.24 -9.42
C GLY A 46 -3.07 0.29 -10.58
N LEU A 47 -3.04 -1.01 -10.28
CA LEU A 47 -2.84 -2.03 -11.30
C LEU A 47 -4.14 -2.29 -12.05
N ILE A 48 -4.15 -2.01 -13.35
CA ILE A 48 -5.25 -2.33 -14.26
C ILE A 48 -4.80 -3.48 -15.18
N PRO A 49 -5.30 -4.71 -15.03
CA PRO A 49 -4.83 -5.87 -15.79
C PRO A 49 -4.90 -5.70 -17.31
N ALA A 50 -5.91 -4.97 -17.81
CA ALA A 50 -6.03 -4.67 -19.23
C ALA A 50 -4.86 -3.84 -19.78
N HIS A 51 -4.16 -3.07 -18.94
CA HIS A 51 -2.98 -2.31 -19.35
C HIS A 51 -1.74 -3.19 -19.44
N LEU A 52 -1.64 -4.26 -18.63
CA LEU A 52 -0.53 -5.21 -18.74
C LEU A 52 -0.53 -5.95 -20.08
N THR A 53 -1.71 -6.21 -20.66
CA THR A 53 -1.82 -6.89 -21.96
C THR A 53 -1.67 -5.94 -23.14
N LYS A 54 -2.21 -4.72 -23.05
CA LYS A 54 -2.18 -3.74 -24.15
C LYS A 54 -0.89 -2.93 -24.21
N SER A 55 -0.35 -2.54 -23.05
CA SER A 55 0.79 -1.62 -22.93
C SER A 55 1.69 -2.03 -21.75
N PRO A 56 2.33 -3.21 -21.81
CA PRO A 56 3.05 -3.81 -20.68
C PRO A 56 4.16 -2.93 -20.11
N ILE A 57 4.96 -2.29 -20.97
CA ILE A 57 6.10 -1.47 -20.54
C ILE A 57 5.64 -0.30 -19.66
N SER A 58 4.56 0.38 -20.03
CA SER A 58 3.97 1.45 -19.23
C SER A 58 3.21 0.96 -18.00
N ALA A 59 2.76 -0.30 -18.00
CA ALA A 59 1.95 -0.88 -16.93
C ALA A 59 2.78 -1.60 -15.86
N TYR A 60 3.99 -2.07 -16.15
CA TYR A 60 4.83 -2.76 -15.17
C TYR A 60 5.11 -1.97 -13.88
N PRO A 61 5.30 -0.64 -13.89
CA PRO A 61 5.43 0.12 -12.65
C PRO A 61 4.21 -0.01 -11.73
N THR A 62 3.01 -0.20 -12.28
CA THR A 62 1.77 -0.26 -11.49
C THR A 62 1.63 -1.54 -10.68
N ILE A 63 2.37 -2.60 -11.03
CA ILE A 63 2.49 -3.80 -10.19
C ILE A 63 3.03 -3.45 -8.81
N TYR A 64 4.04 -2.58 -8.75
CA TYR A 64 4.68 -2.17 -7.50
C TYR A 64 3.96 -1.00 -6.85
N SER A 65 3.60 0.04 -7.62
CA SER A 65 2.95 1.20 -7.02
C SER A 65 1.58 0.88 -6.42
N SER A 66 0.86 -0.09 -6.99
CA SER A 66 -0.45 -0.49 -6.46
C SER A 66 -0.40 -1.11 -5.06
N MET A 67 0.75 -1.65 -4.66
CA MET A 67 0.95 -2.19 -3.30
C MET A 67 0.92 -1.11 -2.21
N PHE A 68 1.07 0.17 -2.57
CA PHE A 68 1.10 1.29 -1.62
C PHE A 68 -0.18 2.12 -1.56
N ILE A 69 -1.09 1.93 -2.53
CA ILE A 69 -2.34 2.69 -2.63
C ILE A 69 -3.40 2.01 -1.77
N HIS A 70 -4.03 2.79 -0.90
CA HIS A 70 -5.11 2.31 -0.04
C HIS A 70 -6.44 3.03 -0.33
N SER A 71 -7.55 2.32 -0.17
CA SER A 71 -8.91 2.81 -0.45
C SER A 71 -9.59 3.48 0.75
N GLY A 72 -8.97 3.44 1.94
CA GLY A 72 -9.51 4.05 3.15
C GLY A 72 -8.72 3.70 4.41
N LEU A 73 -9.04 4.38 5.51
CA LEU A 73 -8.30 4.27 6.77
C LEU A 73 -8.32 2.84 7.34
N GLY A 74 -9.46 2.15 7.28
CA GLY A 74 -9.56 0.76 7.74
C GLY A 74 -8.74 -0.22 6.90
N HIS A 75 -8.65 0.02 5.59
CA HIS A 75 -7.81 -0.78 4.70
C HIS A 75 -6.32 -0.55 5.02
N LEU A 76 -5.90 0.70 5.21
CA LEU A 76 -4.53 1.02 5.63
C LEU A 76 -4.20 0.41 6.99
N SER A 77 -5.00 0.67 8.02
CA SER A 77 -4.70 0.24 9.38
C SER A 77 -4.63 -1.29 9.52
N GLY A 78 -5.51 -2.00 8.80
CA GLY A 78 -5.45 -3.46 8.69
C GLY A 78 -4.12 -3.94 8.12
N ASN A 79 -3.69 -3.42 6.96
CA ASN A 79 -2.42 -3.82 6.35
C ASN A 79 -1.21 -3.48 7.23
N MET A 80 -1.19 -2.31 7.88
CA MET A 80 -0.08 -1.92 8.75
C MET A 80 0.02 -2.82 10.00
N LEU A 81 -1.13 -3.25 10.53
CA LEU A 81 -1.16 -4.23 11.61
C LEU A 81 -0.54 -5.57 11.18
N TYR A 82 -0.89 -6.06 9.99
CA TYR A 82 -0.31 -7.30 9.44
C TYR A 82 1.17 -7.17 9.06
N LEU A 83 1.64 -5.98 8.69
CA LEU A 83 3.08 -5.76 8.49
C LEU A 83 3.85 -5.79 9.82
N TRP A 84 3.24 -5.32 10.91
CA TRP A 84 3.89 -5.17 12.21
C TRP A 84 3.96 -6.46 13.02
N ILE A 85 2.90 -7.26 12.98
CA ILE A 85 2.77 -8.52 13.72
C ILE A 85 3.58 -9.62 13.04
#